data_AF-A0AAD5E450-F1
#
_entry.id   AF-A0AAD5E450-F1
#
_cell.length_a   1.000
_cell.length_b   1.000
_cell.length_c   1.000
_cell.angle_alpha   90.00
_cell.angle_beta   90.00
_cell.angle_gamma   90.00
#
_symmetry.space_group_name_H-M   'P 1'
#
loop_
_entity.id
_entity.type
_entity.pdbx_description
1 polymer ?
#
loop_
_entity_poly.entity_id
_entity_poly.type
_entity_poly.pdbx_seq_one_letter_code
_entity_poly.pdbx_strand_id
1 'polypeptide(L)'
;MYKFEVVDLTTNKSFEFDAESTLILGRGDPFGIQDRTVSRKQVQLEALRDGRCFAERLSENPSLLGTKLLPLKHKVEVSHKDIISLLPGKFPFQINFPHHFLEGSQEDTQPLSNKVEPPVISDTESPHDEAESHSSDQEDIDYTIESGHPDGLSFSEESSYLGEVSDATI
;
A
#
# COMPACT_ATOMS: atom_id res chain seq x y z
N MET A 1 -28.98 -0.07 -0.86
CA MET A 1 -27.82 -0.10 0.05
C MET A 1 -26.62 -0.55 -0.77
N TYR A 2 -25.56 0.24 -0.83
CA TYR A 2 -24.37 -0.14 -1.60
C TYR A 2 -23.66 -1.27 -0.89
N LYS A 3 -23.31 -2.32 -1.65
CA LYS A 3 -22.52 -3.44 -1.20
C LYS A 3 -21.13 -3.33 -1.79
N PHE A 4 -20.13 -3.53 -0.95
CA PHE A 4 -18.73 -3.61 -1.34
C PHE A 4 -18.28 -5.04 -1.16
N GLU A 5 -17.42 -5.49 -2.06
CA GLU A 5 -16.86 -6.84 -2.05
C GLU A 5 -15.35 -6.72 -2.17
N VAL A 6 -14.64 -7.55 -1.45
CA VAL A 6 -13.21 -7.76 -1.63
C VAL A 6 -12.97 -9.21 -1.98
N VAL A 7 -12.24 -9.45 -3.06
CA VAL A 7 -11.90 -10.80 -3.53
C VAL A 7 -10.43 -11.06 -3.28
N ASP A 8 -10.10 -12.06 -2.46
CA ASP A 8 -8.75 -12.58 -2.37
C ASP A 8 -8.41 -13.30 -3.69
N LEU A 9 -7.50 -12.75 -4.48
CA LEU A 9 -7.13 -13.31 -5.77
C LEU A 9 -6.29 -14.59 -5.66
N THR A 10 -5.79 -14.91 -4.46
CA THR A 10 -5.06 -16.15 -4.19
C THR A 10 -6.02 -17.32 -4.01
N THR A 11 -7.11 -17.10 -3.27
CA THR A 11 -8.06 -18.15 -2.88
C THR A 11 -9.39 -18.08 -3.63
N ASN A 12 -9.63 -17.01 -4.39
CA ASN A 12 -10.91 -16.65 -5.01
C ASN A 12 -12.08 -16.56 -4.00
N LYS A 13 -11.78 -16.24 -2.74
CA LYS A 13 -12.79 -15.99 -1.72
C LYS A 13 -13.23 -14.54 -1.74
N SER A 14 -14.53 -14.32 -1.70
CA SER A 14 -15.16 -13.01 -1.61
C SER A 14 -15.57 -12.68 -0.17
N PHE A 15 -15.38 -11.42 0.21
CA PHE A 15 -15.77 -10.87 1.50
C PHE A 15 -16.61 -9.63 1.25
N GLU A 16 -17.90 -9.70 1.59
CA GLU A 16 -18.82 -8.56 1.47
C GLU A 16 -18.77 -7.69 2.73
N PHE A 17 -18.90 -6.38 2.54
CA PHE A 17 -19.10 -5.43 3.62
C PHE A 17 -20.00 -4.28 3.14
N ASP A 18 -20.71 -3.69 4.09
CA ASP A 18 -21.75 -2.69 3.83
C ASP A 18 -21.17 -1.26 3.72
N ALA A 19 -21.90 -0.37 3.06
CA ALA A 19 -21.63 1.06 3.18
C ALA A 19 -21.66 1.51 4.66
N GLU A 20 -20.77 2.45 5.02
CA GLU A 20 -20.49 2.91 6.40
C GLU A 20 -19.90 1.85 7.33
N SER A 21 -19.50 0.71 6.79
CA SER A 21 -18.75 -0.29 7.53
C SER A 21 -17.28 -0.27 7.14
N THR A 22 -16.48 -0.83 8.04
CA THR A 22 -15.04 -1.02 7.82
C THR A 22 -14.73 -2.49 7.73
N LEU A 23 -13.91 -2.87 6.76
CA LEU A 23 -13.32 -4.20 6.66
C LEU A 23 -11.82 -4.12 6.96
N ILE A 24 -11.34 -4.90 7.92
CA ILE A 24 -9.92 -4.96 8.25
C ILE A 24 -9.32 -6.21 7.61
N LEU A 25 -8.38 -6.01 6.69
CA LEU A 25 -7.59 -7.06 6.08
C LEU A 25 -6.32 -7.32 6.90
N GLY A 26 -5.95 -8.59 7.03
CA GLY A 26 -4.77 -8.97 7.77
C GLY A 26 -4.60 -10.47 7.94
N ARG A 27 -3.66 -10.82 8.82
CA ARG A 27 -3.39 -12.21 9.20
C ARG A 27 -4.51 -12.79 10.06
N GLY A 28 -4.82 -14.06 9.81
CA GLY A 28 -5.81 -14.85 10.52
C GLY A 28 -7.09 -15.04 9.71
N ASP A 29 -8.12 -15.51 10.40
CA ASP A 29 -9.46 -15.59 9.84
C ASP A 29 -10.07 -14.19 9.71
N PRO A 30 -10.91 -13.94 8.68
CA PRO A 30 -11.45 -14.91 7.73
C PRO A 30 -10.58 -15.15 6.47
N PHE A 31 -9.43 -14.47 6.34
CA PHE A 31 -8.62 -14.48 5.11
C PHE A 31 -7.70 -15.70 4.99
N GLY A 32 -7.54 -16.50 6.05
CA GLY A 32 -6.70 -17.70 6.04
C GLY A 32 -5.19 -17.42 5.93
N ILE A 33 -4.78 -16.17 6.10
CA ILE A 33 -3.37 -15.76 6.02
C ILE A 33 -2.68 -16.14 7.33
N GLN A 34 -1.61 -16.94 7.26
CA GLN A 34 -0.84 -17.37 8.44
C GLN A 34 0.56 -16.74 8.51
N ASP A 35 0.96 -15.99 7.48
CA ASP A 35 2.29 -15.35 7.39
C ASP A 35 2.44 -14.26 8.48
N ARG A 36 3.34 -14.49 9.43
CA ARG A 36 3.58 -13.61 10.60
C ARG A 36 4.06 -12.20 10.24
N THR A 37 4.58 -12.01 9.03
CA THR A 37 4.95 -10.67 8.53
C THR A 37 3.72 -9.83 8.20
N VAL A 38 2.56 -10.43 8.02
CA VAL A 38 1.30 -9.69 7.90
C VAL A 38 0.73 -9.44 9.30
N SER A 39 0.42 -8.18 9.59
CA SER A 39 -0.29 -7.79 10.81
C SER A 39 -1.72 -8.36 10.80
N ARG A 40 -2.28 -8.66 11.98
CA ARG A 40 -3.72 -8.97 12.10
C ARG A 40 -4.62 -7.79 11.68
N LYS A 41 -4.06 -6.58 11.72
CA LYS A 41 -4.68 -5.34 11.25
C LYS A 41 -3.69 -4.66 10.31
N GLN A 42 -3.62 -5.13 9.07
CA GLN A 42 -2.64 -4.66 8.08
C GLN A 42 -3.18 -3.44 7.32
N VAL A 43 -4.35 -3.59 6.73
CA VAL A 43 -5.04 -2.55 5.94
C VAL A 43 -6.49 -2.48 6.40
N GLN A 44 -7.03 -1.27 6.51
CA GLN A 44 -8.45 -1.03 6.69
C GLN A 44 -9.05 -0.52 5.39
N LEU A 45 -10.21 -1.04 5.05
CA LEU A 45 -11.09 -0.52 4.01
C LEU A 45 -12.29 0.13 4.68
N GLU A 46 -12.65 1.31 4.20
CA GLU A 46 -13.81 2.07 4.67
C GLU A 46 -14.68 2.44 3.49
N ALA A 47 -15.90 1.94 3.50
CA ALA A 47 -16.91 2.25 2.49
C ALA A 47 -17.82 3.38 2.98
N LEU A 48 -18.11 4.35 2.12
CA LEU A 48 -19.00 5.47 2.41
C LEU A 48 -20.36 5.30 1.72
N ARG A 49 -21.39 6.00 2.22
CA ARG A 49 -22.75 5.99 1.61
C ARG A 49 -22.81 6.57 0.20
N ASP A 50 -21.84 7.40 -0.16
CA ASP A 50 -21.75 8.03 -1.48
C ASP A 50 -21.11 7.11 -2.55
N GLY A 51 -20.78 5.87 -2.19
CA GLY A 51 -20.17 4.89 -3.10
C GLY A 51 -18.65 4.93 -3.13
N ARG A 52 -18.01 5.85 -2.39
CA ARG A 52 -16.55 5.92 -2.30
C ARG A 52 -16.01 4.88 -1.33
N CYS A 53 -14.79 4.43 -1.60
CA CYS A 53 -14.06 3.50 -0.75
C CYS A 53 -12.65 4.05 -0.49
N PHE A 54 -12.16 3.88 0.73
CA PHE A 54 -10.81 4.31 1.12
C PHE A 54 -10.04 3.14 1.71
N ALA A 55 -8.76 3.08 1.40
CA ALA A 55 -7.80 2.17 2.00
C ALA A 55 -6.83 2.92 2.91
N GLU A 56 -6.55 2.37 4.07
CA GLU A 56 -5.58 2.89 5.02
C GLU A 56 -4.64 1.79 5.49
N ARG A 57 -3.32 2.00 5.37
CA ARG A 57 -2.33 1.08 5.93
C ARG A 57 -2.19 1.33 7.44
N LEU A 58 -2.49 0.31 8.24
CA LEU A 58 -2.48 0.41 9.70
C LEU A 58 -1.17 -0.04 10.34
N SER A 59 -0.36 -0.84 9.63
CA SER A 59 0.88 -1.41 10.17
C SER A 59 2.14 -0.91 9.44
N GLU A 60 3.30 -1.09 10.08
CA GLU A 60 4.59 -0.65 9.57
C GLU A 60 5.01 -1.38 8.29
N ASN A 61 4.67 -2.67 8.19
CA ASN A 61 5.00 -3.47 7.01
C ASN A 61 4.29 -2.90 5.77
N PRO A 62 5.00 -2.79 4.63
CA PRO A 62 4.49 -2.09 3.46
C PRO A 62 3.31 -2.84 2.83
N SER A 63 2.32 -2.09 2.36
CA SER A 63 1.20 -2.60 1.57
C SER A 63 1.08 -1.75 0.31
N LEU A 64 0.66 -2.35 -0.80
CA LEU A 64 0.60 -1.69 -2.10
C LEU A 64 -0.83 -1.53 -2.57
N LEU A 65 -1.14 -0.43 -3.26
CA LEU A 65 -2.30 -0.24 -4.11
C LEU A 65 -1.84 -0.25 -5.57
N GLY A 66 -2.12 -1.33 -6.28
CA GLY A 66 -1.48 -1.68 -7.55
C GLY A 66 0.03 -1.80 -7.35
N THR A 67 0.78 -0.85 -7.90
CA THR A 67 2.26 -0.76 -7.76
C THR A 67 2.72 0.31 -6.79
N LYS A 68 1.80 1.12 -6.25
CA LYS A 68 2.13 2.26 -5.39
C LYS A 68 2.09 1.85 -3.92
N LEU A 69 3.02 2.37 -3.13
CA LEU A 69 3.02 2.17 -1.68
C LEU A 69 1.84 2.91 -1.04
N LEU A 70 1.04 2.21 -0.25
CA LEU A 70 0.05 2.85 0.61
C LEU A 70 0.76 3.57 1.76
N PRO A 71 0.53 4.88 1.97
CA PRO A 71 1.11 5.63 3.07
C PRO A 71 0.59 5.11 4.42
N LEU A 72 1.45 5.14 5.44
CA LEU A 72 1.09 4.71 6.79
C LEU A 72 0.07 5.66 7.40
N LYS A 73 -1.06 5.14 7.91
CA LYS A 73 -2.09 5.91 8.63
C LYS A 73 -2.68 7.08 7.83
N HIS A 74 -2.68 6.96 6.50
CA HIS A 74 -3.30 7.91 5.61
C HIS A 74 -4.27 7.19 4.69
N LYS A 75 -5.49 7.72 4.60
CA LYS A 75 -6.52 7.21 3.71
C LYS A 75 -6.22 7.59 2.27
N VAL A 76 -6.27 6.59 1.39
CA VAL A 76 -6.17 6.75 -0.05
C VAL A 76 -7.46 6.24 -0.66
N GLU A 77 -8.07 7.02 -1.55
CA GLU A 77 -9.26 6.59 -2.27
C GLU A 77 -8.91 5.45 -3.23
N VAL A 78 -9.74 4.42 -3.25
CA VAL A 78 -9.58 3.25 -4.13
C VAL A 78 -10.72 3.21 -5.13
N SER A 79 -10.39 2.77 -6.34
CA SER A 79 -11.31 2.64 -7.45
C SER A 79 -11.83 1.21 -7.60
N HIS A 80 -12.92 1.06 -8.34
CA HIS A 80 -13.43 -0.26 -8.68
C HIS A 80 -12.36 -1.06 -9.45
N LYS A 81 -12.13 -2.31 -9.01
CA LYS A 81 -11.10 -3.26 -9.48
C LYS A 81 -9.67 -2.93 -9.09
N ASP A 82 -9.44 -1.93 -8.24
CA ASP A 82 -8.12 -1.74 -7.66
C ASP A 82 -7.69 -2.97 -6.85
N ILE A 83 -6.39 -3.23 -6.87
CA ILE A 83 -5.78 -4.36 -6.16
C ILE A 83 -4.95 -3.82 -5.00
N ILE A 84 -5.24 -4.30 -3.80
CA ILE A 84 -4.40 -4.09 -2.63
C ILE A 84 -3.58 -5.35 -2.37
N SER A 85 -2.26 -5.23 -2.31
CA SER A 85 -1.40 -6.32 -1.82
C SER A 85 -1.01 -6.04 -0.37
N LEU A 86 -1.30 -6.97 0.54
CA LEU A 86 -0.98 -6.78 1.97
C LEU A 86 0.53 -6.71 2.22
N LEU A 87 1.33 -7.37 1.38
CA LEU A 87 2.77 -7.22 1.27
C LEU A 87 3.18 -7.13 -0.20
N PRO A 88 4.34 -6.56 -0.54
CA PRO A 88 4.83 -6.54 -1.91
C PRO A 88 4.89 -7.95 -2.51
N GLY A 89 4.11 -8.18 -3.58
CA GLY A 89 4.04 -9.46 -4.29
C GLY A 89 3.28 -10.59 -3.57
N LYS A 90 2.57 -10.32 -2.47
CA LYS A 90 1.81 -11.34 -1.73
C LYS A 90 0.42 -10.85 -1.29
N PHE A 91 -0.49 -11.80 -1.16
CA PHE A 91 -1.87 -11.62 -0.68
C PHE A 91 -2.61 -10.47 -1.41
N PRO A 92 -2.77 -10.58 -2.74
CA PRO A 92 -3.51 -9.59 -3.53
C PRO A 92 -5.02 -9.71 -3.31
N PHE A 93 -5.67 -8.59 -3.01
CA PHE A 93 -7.10 -8.44 -2.83
C PHE A 93 -7.65 -7.43 -3.84
N GLN A 94 -8.63 -7.83 -4.65
CA GLN A 94 -9.31 -6.93 -5.58
C GLN A 94 -10.57 -6.35 -4.94
N ILE A 95 -10.77 -5.04 -5.10
CA ILE A 95 -11.92 -4.32 -4.54
C ILE A 95 -13.00 -4.17 -5.60
N ASN A 96 -14.20 -4.65 -5.32
CA ASN A 96 -15.36 -4.60 -6.19
C ASN A 96 -16.49 -3.81 -5.54
N PHE A 97 -17.05 -2.85 -6.28
CA PHE A 97 -18.24 -2.11 -5.86
C PHE A 97 -18.91 -1.52 -7.09
N PRO A 98 -20.21 -1.21 -7.02
CA PRO A 98 -20.93 -0.64 -8.16
C PRO A 98 -20.28 0.69 -8.54
N HIS A 99 -19.74 0.77 -9.76
CA HIS A 99 -19.27 2.03 -10.35
C HIS A 99 -20.49 2.85 -10.79
N HIS A 100 -21.26 3.33 -9.83
CA HIS A 100 -22.26 4.36 -10.05
C HIS A 100 -21.67 5.62 -9.43
N PHE A 101 -21.66 6.72 -10.19
CA PHE A 101 -21.05 8.01 -9.84
C PHE A 101 -19.55 8.11 -10.13
N LEU A 102 -19.22 8.45 -11.38
CA LEU A 102 -18.38 9.59 -11.80
C LEU A 102 -18.33 9.67 -13.35
N GLU A 103 -19.47 9.53 -14.03
CA GLU A 103 -19.63 10.11 -15.38
C GLU A 103 -20.32 11.46 -15.18
N GLY A 104 -19.54 12.51 -14.92
CA GLY A 104 -20.08 13.85 -14.73
C GLY A 104 -18.98 14.86 -14.46
N SER A 105 -18.64 15.64 -15.49
CA SER A 105 -17.79 16.83 -15.48
C SER A 105 -16.29 16.63 -15.75
N GLN A 106 -15.90 16.00 -16.87
CA GLN A 106 -14.79 16.58 -17.64
C GLN A 106 -15.41 17.63 -18.57
N GLU A 107 -15.42 18.89 -18.14
CA GLU A 107 -15.47 19.97 -19.11
C GLU A 107 -14.20 19.89 -19.95
N ASP A 108 -14.39 19.69 -21.26
CA ASP A 108 -13.37 19.91 -22.29
C ASP A 108 -12.81 21.33 -22.11
N THR A 109 -11.71 21.45 -21.37
CA THR A 109 -10.84 22.61 -21.53
C THR A 109 -10.09 22.41 -22.82
N GLN A 110 -10.69 22.89 -23.91
CA GLN A 110 -10.01 23.14 -25.17
C GLN A 110 -8.68 23.85 -24.88
N PRO A 111 -7.55 23.44 -25.48
CA PRO A 111 -6.34 24.23 -25.40
C PRO A 111 -6.60 25.53 -26.16
N LEU A 112 -6.67 26.66 -25.43
CA LEU A 112 -6.65 27.99 -26.04
C LEU A 112 -5.35 28.09 -26.87
N SER A 113 -5.54 28.13 -28.18
CA SER A 113 -4.50 28.40 -29.17
C SER A 113 -3.92 29.79 -28.94
N ASN A 114 -2.81 29.86 -28.20
CA ASN A 114 -2.00 31.07 -28.16
C ASN A 114 -1.23 31.18 -29.48
N LYS A 115 -1.86 31.82 -30.47
CA LYS A 115 -1.18 32.33 -31.65
C LYS A 115 -0.39 33.59 -31.23
N VAL A 116 0.82 33.39 -30.72
CA VAL A 116 1.78 34.48 -30.52
C VAL A 116 2.52 34.69 -31.85
N GLU A 117 2.26 35.84 -32.48
CA GLU A 117 3.02 36.35 -33.62
C GLU A 117 4.51 36.51 -33.26
N PRO A 118 5.44 36.23 -34.20
CA PRO A 118 6.86 36.39 -33.95
C PRO A 118 7.29 37.86 -34.06
N PRO A 119 8.10 38.41 -33.14
CA PRO A 119 8.81 39.65 -33.41
C PRO A 119 9.98 39.38 -34.37
N VAL A 120 9.96 40.14 -35.46
CA VAL A 120 10.93 40.19 -36.54
C VAL A 120 12.15 41.01 -36.10
N ILE A 121 13.32 40.35 -36.13
CA ILE A 121 14.73 40.79 -36.26
C ILE A 121 15.23 42.07 -35.57
N SER A 122 16.41 41.96 -34.95
CA SER A 122 17.54 42.83 -35.25
C SER A 122 18.84 42.14 -34.85
N ASP A 123 19.68 41.93 -35.86
CA ASP A 123 21.03 41.40 -35.79
C ASP A 123 21.94 42.22 -34.88
N THR A 124 22.75 41.56 -34.07
CA THR A 124 24.05 42.10 -33.64
C THR A 124 25.01 40.93 -33.45
N GLU A 125 25.95 40.83 -34.40
CA GLU A 125 27.22 40.11 -34.29
C GLU A 125 27.90 40.46 -32.95
N SER A 126 28.61 39.59 -32.22
CA SER A 126 29.77 38.80 -32.60
C SER A 126 30.31 38.04 -31.34
N PRO A 127 31.33 37.18 -31.46
CA PRO A 127 31.58 35.99 -30.63
C PRO A 127 32.60 36.21 -29.50
N HIS A 128 32.71 35.24 -28.59
CA HIS A 128 33.82 34.87 -27.68
C HIS A 128 33.19 34.00 -26.57
N ASP A 129 33.78 32.99 -25.95
CA ASP A 129 34.92 32.10 -26.18
C ASP A 129 34.73 31.00 -25.10
N GLU A 130 35.32 29.83 -25.33
CA GLU A 130 35.91 28.90 -24.33
C GLU A 130 35.09 28.55 -23.06
N ALA A 131 34.58 27.32 -22.95
CA ALA A 131 35.27 26.13 -22.42
C ALA A 131 35.23 26.01 -20.87
N GLU A 132 35.47 24.77 -20.42
CA GLU A 132 35.58 24.29 -19.03
C GLU A 132 34.24 23.90 -18.37
N SER A 133 33.84 22.62 -18.35
CA SER A 133 34.44 21.46 -17.66
C SER A 133 34.67 21.69 -16.17
N HIS A 134 33.69 21.29 -15.35
CA HIS A 134 33.92 20.94 -13.96
C HIS A 134 33.24 19.62 -13.63
N SER A 135 34.05 18.57 -13.75
CA SER A 135 34.04 17.39 -12.90
C SER A 135 34.25 17.79 -11.43
N SER A 136 33.65 17.01 -10.51
CA SER A 136 33.99 16.82 -9.09
C SER A 136 32.71 16.48 -8.34
N ASP A 137 32.58 15.57 -7.40
CA ASP A 137 33.39 14.50 -6.80
C ASP A 137 32.33 13.68 -6.03
N GLN A 138 32.10 12.41 -6.33
CA GLN A 138 32.57 11.27 -5.54
C GLN A 138 32.63 11.53 -4.02
N GLU A 139 31.52 11.28 -3.32
CA GLU A 139 31.53 11.03 -1.87
C GLU A 139 31.16 9.56 -1.63
N ASP A 140 32.20 8.77 -1.40
CA ASP A 140 32.16 7.45 -0.78
C ASP A 140 31.79 7.63 0.70
N ILE A 141 30.60 7.17 1.10
CA ILE A 141 30.23 7.05 2.52
C ILE A 141 30.49 5.63 3.00
N ASP A 142 31.44 5.56 3.93
CA ASP A 142 32.06 4.43 4.57
C ASP A 142 31.08 3.61 5.44
N TYR A 143 31.19 2.29 5.33
CA TYR A 143 30.45 1.30 6.11
C TYR A 143 31.14 1.09 7.46
N THR A 144 30.64 1.71 8.54
CA THR A 144 31.01 1.27 9.89
C THR A 144 30.03 0.19 10.37
N ILE A 145 30.44 -1.06 10.23
CA ILE A 145 29.85 -2.23 10.89
C ILE A 145 30.41 -2.27 12.31
N GLU A 146 29.67 -1.78 13.29
CA GLU A 146 30.01 -2.03 14.70
C GLU A 146 29.45 -3.39 15.11
N SER A 147 30.38 -4.32 15.25
CA SER A 147 30.18 -5.67 15.75
C SER A 147 30.16 -5.65 17.28
N GLY A 148 29.03 -6.02 17.86
CA GLY A 148 28.85 -6.14 19.31
C GLY A 148 28.09 -7.40 19.68
N HIS A 149 28.78 -8.55 19.63
CA HIS A 149 28.43 -9.72 20.44
C HIS A 149 29.15 -9.61 21.78
N PRO A 150 28.50 -9.95 22.90
CA PRO A 150 28.75 -11.31 23.42
C PRO A 150 27.52 -11.99 24.05
N ASP A 151 27.47 -13.31 23.81
CA ASP A 151 27.13 -14.39 24.73
C ASP A 151 26.20 -14.11 25.92
N GLY A 152 25.04 -14.77 25.89
CA GLY A 152 24.13 -14.91 27.02
C GLY A 152 23.25 -16.15 26.89
N LEU A 153 23.86 -17.31 26.70
CA LEU A 153 23.19 -18.60 26.85
C LEU A 153 22.86 -18.82 28.34
N SER A 154 21.58 -18.91 28.67
CA SER A 154 21.13 -19.67 29.83
C SER A 154 19.84 -20.39 29.47
N PHE A 155 20.00 -21.67 29.19
CA PHE A 155 18.97 -22.69 29.23
C PHE A 155 18.65 -23.03 30.69
N SER A 156 17.38 -23.24 31.01
CA SER A 156 16.96 -24.14 32.08
C SER A 156 15.65 -24.78 31.66
N GLU A 157 15.77 -26.04 31.27
CA GLU A 157 14.72 -27.02 31.05
C GLU A 157 14.37 -27.69 32.38
N GLU A 158 13.08 -27.78 32.74
CA GLU A 158 12.53 -28.84 33.62
C GLU A 158 11.00 -28.69 33.70
N SER A 159 10.22 -29.53 32.99
CA SER A 159 9.55 -30.77 33.48
C SER A 159 8.32 -30.47 34.36
N SER A 160 7.09 -30.96 34.13
CA SER A 160 6.58 -32.35 34.10
C SER A 160 5.07 -32.27 33.77
N TYR A 161 4.42 -33.02 32.87
CA TYR A 161 4.01 -34.44 32.90
C TYR A 161 3.01 -34.84 34.02
N LEU A 162 1.96 -35.59 33.61
CA LEU A 162 0.84 -36.29 34.34
C LEU A 162 -0.26 -35.40 34.92
N GLY A 163 -1.52 -35.50 34.48
CA GLY A 163 -2.49 -36.61 34.65
C GLY A 163 -3.72 -35.97 35.33
N GLU A 164 -4.99 -36.36 35.21
CA GLU A 164 -5.62 -37.64 34.92
C GLU A 164 -7.12 -37.37 34.67
N VAL A 165 -7.77 -38.31 34.00
CA VAL A 165 -9.22 -38.41 33.76
C VAL A 165 -9.99 -38.71 35.05
N SER A 166 -11.19 -38.16 35.19
CA SER A 166 -12.28 -38.74 36.00
C SER A 166 -13.61 -38.21 35.43
N ASP A 167 -14.29 -38.98 34.58
CA ASP A 167 -15.29 -40.02 34.85
C ASP A 167 -16.71 -39.47 35.07
N ALA A 168 -17.64 -40.22 34.52
CA ALA A 168 -19.04 -39.93 34.30
C ALA A 168 -19.85 -39.80 35.61
N THR A 169 -20.96 -39.06 35.56
CA THR A 169 -22.15 -39.43 36.34
C THR A 169 -23.42 -39.00 35.58
N ILE A 170 -24.11 -40.04 35.10
CA ILE A 170 -25.55 -40.26 34.85
C ILE A 170 -26.44 -39.04 34.62
#